data_AF-A0A813X805-F1
#
_entry.id   AF-A0A813X805-F1
#
_cell.length_a   1.000
_cell.length_b   1.000
_cell.length_c   1.000
_cell.angle_alpha   90.00
_cell.angle_beta   90.00
_cell.angle_gamma   90.00
#
_symmetry.space_group_name_H-M   'P 1'
#
loop_
_entity.id
_entity.type
_entity.pdbx_description
1 polymer ?
#
loop_
_entity_poly.entity_id
_entity_poly.type
_entity_poly.pdbx_seq_one_letter_code
_entity_poly.pdbx_strand_id
1 'polypeptide(L)'
;MDLIEYMQDYSNLLQEHINRLNSYSNKWKSKIKQQSVLSSYNTTKRAQLETVRTPNRHAELLQNQHDVIQNIIVTYRTQVEQMYPNERFSTSHKHYRTDTKKNLFKAAYSSLSELSNKLEQLREQQEIAQNALDDANAQYENLCSDEIISKNKMTNAKEKQKKRKDKLGEIKREIVRTEEEYNQEQEIYRVRATKIYEECRILEQERLDLIGETLIKFSEIAFSSEYLTEQDEIYEDLMSKLQTQRNSLKDLNFWAQTYGVYGSTTSLSSQISHNGSISSETTTRKAKKSHKSEMTNTTTIEGSVIEDEEEQSQAHSTTTNAMALNQV
;
A
#
# COMPACT_ATOMS: atom_id res chain seq x y z
N MET A 1 -2.04 -1.89 11.78
CA MET A 1 -1.32 -1.00 10.86
C MET A 1 -2.08 -1.06 9.56
N ASP A 2 -2.59 0.06 9.09
CA ASP A 2 -3.29 0.13 7.81
C ASP A 2 -2.26 0.19 6.67
N LEU A 3 -2.58 -0.39 5.52
CA LEU A 3 -1.76 -0.23 4.31
C LEU A 3 -1.74 1.25 3.87
N ILE A 4 -2.85 1.96 4.08
CA ILE A 4 -2.96 3.40 3.84
C ILE A 4 -2.02 4.18 4.76
N GLU A 5 -2.02 3.87 6.07
CA GLU A 5 -1.16 4.49 7.08
C GLU A 5 0.33 4.31 6.73
N TYR A 6 0.75 3.10 6.37
CA TYR A 6 2.11 2.79 5.90
C TYR A 6 2.53 3.61 4.67
N MET A 7 1.69 3.65 3.63
CA MET A 7 2.01 4.41 2.41
C MET A 7 1.99 5.92 2.65
N GLN A 8 1.10 6.41 3.54
CA GLN A 8 1.05 7.81 3.95
C GLN A 8 2.32 8.24 4.70
N ASP A 9 2.84 7.42 5.62
CA ASP A 9 4.09 7.72 6.34
C ASP A 9 5.30 7.83 5.39
N TYR A 10 5.41 6.94 4.39
CA TYR A 10 6.44 7.04 3.36
C TYR A 10 6.28 8.32 2.52
N SER A 11 5.06 8.66 2.12
CA SER A 11 4.76 9.89 1.38
C SER A 11 5.10 11.15 2.19
N ASN A 12 4.78 11.17 3.49
CA ASN A 12 5.15 12.26 4.42
C ASN A 12 6.68 12.44 4.48
N LEU A 13 7.45 11.34 4.50
CA LEU A 13 8.91 11.36 4.48
C LEU A 13 9.47 11.97 3.18
N LEU A 14 8.90 11.64 2.01
CA LEU A 14 9.24 12.31 0.75
C LEU A 14 8.96 13.82 0.82
N GLN A 15 7.77 14.22 1.30
CA GLN A 15 7.37 15.62 1.38
C GLN A 15 8.27 16.42 2.33
N GLU A 16 8.69 15.84 3.45
CA GLU A 16 9.73 16.41 4.32
C GLU A 16 11.06 16.61 3.59
N HIS A 17 11.52 15.62 2.81
CA HIS A 17 12.78 15.72 2.07
C HIS A 17 12.74 16.84 1.02
N ILE A 18 11.67 16.90 0.22
CA ILE A 18 11.38 17.96 -0.76
C ILE A 18 11.44 19.36 -0.11
N ASN A 19 10.82 19.52 1.06
CA ASN A 19 10.80 20.77 1.81
C ASN A 19 12.20 21.17 2.31
N ARG A 20 13.00 20.19 2.78
CA ARG A 20 14.39 20.41 3.23
C ARG A 20 15.31 20.82 2.06
N LEU A 21 15.21 20.15 0.91
CA LEU A 21 15.98 20.45 -0.31
C LEU A 21 15.67 21.85 -0.86
N ASN A 22 14.39 22.17 -1.04
CA ASN A 22 13.95 23.51 -1.50
C ASN A 22 14.39 24.62 -0.53
N SER A 23 14.32 24.37 0.78
CA SER A 23 14.78 25.32 1.80
C SER A 23 16.29 25.54 1.75
N TYR A 24 17.08 24.48 1.57
CA TYR A 24 18.54 24.55 1.43
C TYR A 24 18.93 25.36 0.19
N SER A 25 18.38 25.02 -0.98
CA SER A 25 18.64 25.70 -2.25
C SER A 25 18.34 27.19 -2.15
N ASN A 26 17.10 27.56 -1.78
CA ASN A 26 16.70 28.97 -1.76
C ASN A 26 17.50 29.81 -0.75
N LYS A 27 17.90 29.23 0.39
CA LYS A 27 18.82 29.84 1.37
C LYS A 27 20.19 30.15 0.77
N TRP A 28 20.83 29.19 0.10
CA TRP A 28 22.18 29.39 -0.45
C TRP A 28 22.21 30.19 -1.76
N LYS A 29 21.25 29.96 -2.66
CA LYS A 29 20.96 30.77 -3.86
C LYS A 29 20.80 32.26 -3.53
N SER A 30 20.15 32.58 -2.40
CA SER A 30 20.03 33.96 -1.91
C SER A 30 21.36 34.51 -1.38
N LYS A 31 22.08 33.75 -0.54
CA LYS A 31 23.40 34.15 -0.03
C LYS A 31 24.42 34.39 -1.14
N ILE A 32 24.53 33.49 -2.12
CA ILE A 32 25.47 33.61 -3.24
C ILE A 32 25.11 34.82 -4.11
N LYS A 33 23.82 35.10 -4.36
CA LYS A 33 23.41 36.34 -5.02
C LYS A 33 23.85 37.59 -4.25
N GLN A 34 23.68 37.61 -2.93
CA GLN A 34 24.05 38.73 -2.05
C GLN A 34 25.55 38.95 -1.88
N GLN A 35 26.41 37.94 -2.15
CA GLN A 35 27.86 38.11 -2.11
C GLN A 35 28.34 39.11 -3.17
N SER A 36 28.76 40.30 -2.72
CA SER A 36 29.02 41.46 -3.58
C SER A 36 30.50 41.79 -3.79
N VAL A 37 31.45 41.23 -3.01
CA VAL A 37 32.83 41.73 -2.98
C VAL A 37 33.94 40.72 -3.31
N LEU A 38 34.01 39.53 -2.67
CA LEU A 38 35.31 38.79 -2.64
C LEU A 38 35.30 37.26 -2.87
N SER A 39 34.16 36.55 -2.82
CA SER A 39 34.15 35.07 -2.77
C SER A 39 34.09 34.35 -4.12
N SER A 40 33.41 34.93 -5.11
CA SER A 40 33.31 34.41 -6.47
C SER A 40 32.72 35.47 -7.41
N TYR A 41 33.06 35.38 -8.69
CA TYR A 41 32.50 36.24 -9.75
C TYR A 41 32.38 35.47 -11.07
N ASN A 42 31.83 36.14 -12.09
CA ASN A 42 31.62 35.66 -13.46
C ASN A 42 31.26 34.16 -13.59
N THR A 43 32.14 33.29 -14.11
CA THR A 43 31.83 31.89 -14.40
C THR A 43 31.86 31.00 -13.15
N THR A 44 32.82 31.19 -12.24
CA THR A 44 32.86 30.46 -10.96
C THR A 44 31.59 30.73 -10.12
N LYS A 45 31.06 31.97 -10.17
CA LYS A 45 29.79 32.29 -9.51
C LYS A 45 28.56 31.65 -10.18
N ARG A 46 28.60 31.40 -11.50
CA ARG A 46 27.56 30.61 -12.19
C ARG A 46 27.63 29.14 -11.78
N ALA A 47 28.83 28.53 -11.80
CA ALA A 47 29.05 27.16 -11.36
C ALA A 47 28.51 26.91 -9.93
N GLN A 48 28.84 27.80 -8.98
CA GLN A 48 28.29 27.75 -7.61
C GLN A 48 26.76 27.89 -7.56
N LEU A 49 26.16 28.71 -8.44
CA LEU A 49 24.71 28.85 -8.53
C LEU A 49 24.03 27.59 -9.10
N GLU A 50 24.66 26.88 -10.03
CA GLU A 50 24.15 25.58 -10.53
C GLU A 50 24.19 24.52 -9.42
N THR A 51 25.30 24.38 -8.68
CA THR A 51 25.40 23.42 -7.57
C THR A 51 24.29 23.59 -6.52
N VAL A 52 23.93 24.83 -6.19
CA VAL A 52 22.83 25.10 -5.23
C VAL A 52 21.44 25.08 -5.88
N ARG A 53 21.34 24.97 -7.20
CA ARG A 53 20.08 24.76 -7.94
C ARG A 53 19.75 23.28 -8.10
N THR A 54 20.74 22.39 -8.25
CA THR A 54 20.50 20.94 -8.42
C THR A 54 19.59 20.32 -7.35
N PRO A 55 19.65 20.68 -6.05
CA PRO A 55 18.69 20.22 -5.04
C PRO A 55 17.21 20.56 -5.34
N ASN A 56 16.92 21.60 -6.14
CA ASN A 56 15.54 21.86 -6.60
C ASN A 56 15.08 20.84 -7.63
N ARG A 57 15.91 20.49 -8.61
CA ARG A 57 15.57 19.46 -9.62
C ARG A 57 15.38 18.09 -8.98
N HIS A 58 16.20 17.76 -7.99
CA HIS A 58 16.00 16.56 -7.19
C HIS A 58 14.70 16.59 -6.38
N ALA A 59 14.33 17.76 -5.83
CA ALA A 59 13.05 17.94 -5.15
C ALA A 59 11.84 17.92 -6.11
N GLU A 60 12.00 18.35 -7.35
CA GLU A 60 10.99 18.25 -8.42
C GLU A 60 10.74 16.78 -8.80
N LEU A 61 11.80 15.99 -8.99
CA LEU A 61 11.72 14.52 -9.21
C LEU A 61 11.04 13.79 -8.03
N LEU A 62 11.41 14.12 -6.80
CA LEU A 62 10.77 13.56 -5.60
C LEU A 62 9.29 13.98 -5.46
N GLN A 63 8.90 15.16 -5.94
CA GLN A 63 7.49 15.60 -5.94
C GLN A 63 6.65 14.77 -6.92
N ASN A 64 7.19 14.45 -8.12
CA ASN A 64 6.52 13.53 -9.05
C ASN A 64 6.26 12.16 -8.39
N GLN A 65 7.28 11.59 -7.73
CA GLN A 65 7.17 10.32 -7.00
C GLN A 65 6.13 10.39 -5.87
N HIS A 66 6.15 11.46 -5.08
CA HIS A 66 5.20 11.73 -4.00
C HIS A 66 3.75 11.79 -4.52
N ASP A 67 3.51 12.52 -5.61
CA ASP A 67 2.16 12.77 -6.13
C ASP A 67 1.56 11.50 -6.76
N VAL A 68 2.38 10.64 -7.40
CA VAL A 68 1.95 9.31 -7.84
C VAL A 68 1.60 8.41 -6.64
N ILE A 69 2.40 8.42 -5.57
CA ILE A 69 2.10 7.66 -4.35
C ILE A 69 0.81 8.14 -3.67
N GLN A 70 0.54 9.45 -3.64
CA GLN A 70 -0.76 9.98 -3.17
C GLN A 70 -1.93 9.49 -4.03
N ASN A 71 -1.77 9.43 -5.35
CA ASN A 71 -2.79 8.87 -6.24
C ASN A 71 -3.04 7.37 -5.98
N ILE A 72 -1.99 6.57 -5.71
CA ILE A 72 -2.12 5.16 -5.31
C ILE A 72 -2.89 5.02 -3.99
N ILE A 73 -2.56 5.84 -2.98
CA ILE A 73 -3.25 5.86 -1.67
C ILE A 73 -4.74 6.19 -1.84
N VAL A 74 -5.08 7.21 -2.65
CA VAL A 74 -6.47 7.60 -2.93
C VAL A 74 -7.22 6.49 -3.67
N THR A 75 -6.60 5.91 -4.70
CA THR A 75 -7.20 4.83 -5.52
C THR A 75 -7.51 3.60 -4.66
N TYR A 76 -6.54 3.13 -3.86
CA TYR A 76 -6.76 2.00 -2.95
C TYR A 76 -7.85 2.31 -1.91
N ARG A 77 -7.86 3.52 -1.30
CA ARG A 77 -8.92 3.91 -0.36
C ARG A 77 -10.30 3.84 -1.02
N THR A 78 -10.46 4.40 -2.22
CA THR A 78 -11.73 4.36 -2.97
C THR A 78 -12.12 2.93 -3.35
N GLN A 79 -11.18 2.06 -3.73
CA GLN A 79 -11.47 0.65 -4.01
C GLN A 79 -11.92 -0.11 -2.75
N VAL A 80 -11.30 0.14 -1.59
CA VAL A 80 -11.73 -0.42 -0.29
C VAL A 80 -13.12 0.09 0.10
N GLU A 81 -13.42 1.38 -0.07
CA GLU A 81 -14.75 1.96 0.16
C GLU A 81 -15.83 1.36 -0.76
N GLN A 82 -15.47 1.05 -2.01
CA GLN A 82 -16.35 0.37 -2.98
C GLN A 82 -16.55 -1.13 -2.66
N MET A 83 -15.51 -1.82 -2.20
CA MET A 83 -15.60 -3.22 -1.78
C MET A 83 -16.44 -3.39 -0.52
N TYR A 84 -16.39 -2.44 0.43
CA TYR A 84 -17.06 -2.54 1.74
C TYR A 84 -18.05 -1.38 1.98
N PRO A 85 -19.08 -1.23 1.13
CA PRO A 85 -19.96 -0.07 1.16
C PRO A 85 -20.76 0.00 2.46
N ASN A 86 -20.74 1.17 3.09
CA ASN A 86 -21.31 1.47 4.41
C ASN A 86 -20.61 0.81 5.62
N GLU A 87 -19.54 0.03 5.43
CA GLU A 87 -18.76 -0.47 6.57
C GLU A 87 -17.83 0.63 7.08
N ARG A 88 -18.11 1.15 8.28
CA ARG A 88 -17.14 1.98 9.00
C ARG A 88 -16.05 1.06 9.54
N PHE A 89 -14.83 1.20 9.04
CA PHE A 89 -13.61 0.57 9.54
C PHE A 89 -13.20 1.09 10.93
N SER A 90 -14.13 1.05 11.89
CA SER A 90 -13.90 1.43 13.28
C SER A 90 -13.67 0.19 14.10
N THR A 91 -12.51 0.13 14.77
CA THR A 91 -12.12 -0.93 15.72
C THR A 91 -13.11 -1.13 16.88
N SER A 92 -14.06 -0.22 17.07
CA SER A 92 -15.11 -0.30 18.10
C SER A 92 -16.34 -1.12 17.69
N HIS A 93 -16.62 -1.31 16.40
CA HIS A 93 -17.88 -1.88 15.92
C HIS A 93 -17.66 -3.09 15.01
N LYS A 94 -18.62 -4.03 15.02
CA LYS A 94 -18.55 -5.22 14.16
C LYS A 94 -19.02 -4.86 12.75
N HIS A 95 -18.26 -5.34 11.77
CA HIS A 95 -18.57 -5.23 10.36
C HIS A 95 -19.88 -5.96 10.04
N TYR A 96 -20.76 -5.31 9.26
CA TYR A 96 -22.08 -5.81 8.92
C TYR A 96 -21.99 -7.14 8.17
N ARG A 97 -21.04 -7.28 7.24
CA ARG A 97 -20.81 -8.51 6.48
C ARG A 97 -20.32 -9.64 7.40
N THR A 98 -19.47 -9.33 8.38
CA THR A 98 -18.97 -10.29 9.38
C THR A 98 -20.09 -10.86 10.24
N ASP A 99 -20.93 -10.01 10.85
CA ASP A 99 -22.06 -10.52 11.66
C ASP A 99 -23.14 -11.18 10.77
N THR A 100 -23.32 -10.74 9.52
CA THR A 100 -24.21 -11.41 8.55
C THR A 100 -23.75 -12.83 8.22
N LYS A 101 -22.49 -13.02 7.80
CA LYS A 101 -21.92 -14.36 7.51
C LYS A 101 -21.92 -15.25 8.75
N LYS A 102 -21.61 -14.69 9.93
CA LYS A 102 -21.68 -15.39 11.22
C LYS A 102 -23.09 -15.87 11.56
N ASN A 103 -24.11 -15.07 11.28
CA ASN A 103 -25.51 -15.46 11.49
C ASN A 103 -25.96 -16.52 10.48
N LEU A 104 -25.48 -16.47 9.23
CA LEU A 104 -25.73 -17.53 8.24
C LEU A 104 -25.09 -18.87 8.66
N PHE A 105 -23.84 -18.89 9.14
CA PHE A 105 -23.23 -20.11 9.66
C PHE A 105 -23.97 -20.68 10.88
N LYS A 106 -24.42 -19.82 11.82
CA LYS A 106 -25.28 -20.24 12.93
C LYS A 106 -26.59 -20.88 12.47
N ALA A 107 -27.27 -20.25 11.51
CA ALA A 107 -28.54 -20.74 10.97
C ALA A 107 -28.37 -22.03 10.15
N ALA A 108 -27.21 -22.24 9.52
CA ALA A 108 -26.89 -23.50 8.87
C ALA A 108 -26.67 -24.64 9.88
N TYR A 109 -26.07 -24.35 11.05
CA TYR A 109 -25.68 -25.33 12.07
C TYR A 109 -26.79 -25.65 13.10
N SER A 110 -27.83 -24.82 13.24
CA SER A 110 -28.78 -24.90 14.36
C SER A 110 -29.43 -26.29 14.53
N SER A 111 -29.98 -26.86 13.45
CA SER A 111 -30.65 -28.17 13.51
C SER A 111 -29.67 -29.31 13.81
N LEU A 112 -28.42 -29.21 13.34
CA LEU A 112 -27.37 -30.18 13.68
C LEU A 112 -26.98 -30.08 15.17
N SER A 113 -26.98 -28.86 15.73
CA SER A 113 -26.77 -28.63 17.16
C SER A 113 -27.92 -29.18 18.01
N GLU A 114 -29.17 -29.02 17.57
CA GLU A 114 -30.35 -29.55 18.26
C GLU A 114 -30.33 -31.09 18.29
N LEU A 115 -30.02 -31.73 17.17
CA LEU A 115 -29.84 -33.19 17.08
C LEU A 115 -28.65 -33.68 17.92
N SER A 116 -27.54 -32.94 17.95
CA SER A 116 -26.39 -33.26 18.82
C SER A 116 -26.79 -33.25 20.30
N ASN A 117 -27.48 -32.21 20.76
CA ASN A 117 -27.95 -32.09 22.14
C ASN A 117 -28.98 -33.19 22.49
N LYS A 118 -29.86 -33.55 21.54
CA LYS A 118 -30.81 -34.67 21.69
C LYS A 118 -30.08 -36.01 21.85
N LEU A 119 -29.03 -36.26 21.07
CA LEU A 119 -28.22 -37.48 21.19
C LEU A 119 -27.50 -37.60 22.52
N GLU A 120 -26.96 -36.49 23.05
CA GLU A 120 -26.32 -36.44 24.37
C GLU A 120 -27.33 -36.81 25.48
N GLN A 121 -28.50 -36.16 25.49
CA GLN A 121 -29.58 -36.46 26.45
C GLN A 121 -30.11 -37.90 26.34
N LEU A 122 -30.20 -38.46 25.12
CA LEU A 122 -30.62 -39.85 24.93
C LEU A 122 -29.59 -40.85 25.45
N ARG A 123 -28.28 -40.54 25.33
CA ARG A 123 -27.19 -41.38 25.85
C ARG A 123 -27.16 -41.35 27.39
N GLU A 124 -27.35 -40.20 28.02
CA GLU A 124 -27.55 -40.08 29.48
C GLU A 124 -28.77 -40.90 29.94
N GLN A 125 -29.90 -40.78 29.25
CA GLN A 125 -31.10 -41.59 29.53
C GLN A 125 -30.87 -43.09 29.33
N GLN A 126 -30.01 -43.50 28.37
CA GLN A 126 -29.66 -44.90 28.17
C GLN A 126 -28.86 -45.44 29.37
N GLU A 127 -27.91 -44.69 29.91
CA GLU A 127 -27.13 -45.09 31.09
C GLU A 127 -28.04 -45.24 32.32
N ILE A 128 -28.88 -44.24 32.58
CA ILE A 128 -29.87 -44.28 33.68
C ILE A 128 -30.81 -45.48 33.52
N ALA A 129 -31.26 -45.79 32.31
CA ALA A 129 -32.14 -46.93 32.02
C ALA A 129 -31.42 -48.29 32.09
N GLN A 130 -30.11 -48.34 31.83
CA GLN A 130 -29.27 -49.54 31.98
C GLN A 130 -29.07 -49.83 33.48
N ASN A 131 -28.60 -48.85 34.26
CA ASN A 131 -28.42 -48.98 35.70
C ASN A 131 -29.74 -49.41 36.40
N ALA A 132 -30.86 -48.78 36.04
CA ALA A 132 -32.18 -49.12 36.57
C ALA A 132 -32.78 -50.45 36.06
N LEU A 133 -32.17 -51.08 35.04
CA LEU A 133 -32.44 -52.46 34.63
C LEU A 133 -31.59 -53.43 35.45
N ASP A 134 -30.32 -53.13 35.68
CA ASP A 134 -29.41 -53.99 36.43
C ASP A 134 -29.74 -54.05 37.93
N ASP A 135 -30.19 -52.94 38.52
CA ASP A 135 -30.88 -52.92 39.82
C ASP A 135 -32.08 -53.87 39.87
N ALA A 136 -32.86 -53.93 38.79
CA ALA A 136 -34.05 -54.77 38.70
C ALA A 136 -33.70 -56.25 38.46
N ASN A 137 -32.59 -56.53 37.79
CA ASN A 137 -32.02 -57.88 37.65
C ASN A 137 -31.54 -58.38 39.02
N ALA A 138 -30.71 -57.62 39.73
CA ALA A 138 -30.22 -57.97 41.06
C ALA A 138 -31.37 -58.14 42.08
N GLN A 139 -32.40 -57.28 42.05
CA GLN A 139 -33.60 -57.45 42.87
C GLN A 139 -34.35 -58.74 42.52
N TYR A 140 -34.44 -59.13 41.24
CA TYR A 140 -35.09 -60.38 40.83
C TYR A 140 -34.29 -61.62 41.25
N GLU A 141 -32.96 -61.60 41.10
CA GLU A 141 -32.06 -62.70 41.49
C GLU A 141 -32.07 -62.94 43.00
N ASN A 142 -31.97 -61.89 43.81
CA ASN A 142 -32.13 -62.00 45.27
C ASN A 142 -33.49 -62.60 45.65
N LEU A 143 -34.59 -62.18 45.00
CA LEU A 143 -35.92 -62.76 45.21
C LEU A 143 -36.05 -64.21 44.67
N CYS A 144 -35.15 -64.70 43.83
CA CYS A 144 -35.08 -66.11 43.43
C CYS A 144 -34.29 -66.98 44.42
N SER A 145 -33.49 -66.39 45.31
CA SER A 145 -32.68 -67.10 46.31
C SER A 145 -33.39 -67.30 47.66
N ASP A 146 -34.51 -66.61 47.90
CA ASP A 146 -35.29 -66.65 49.14
C ASP A 146 -36.44 -67.68 49.05
N GLU A 147 -36.33 -68.82 49.74
CA GLU A 147 -37.29 -69.95 49.63
C GLU A 147 -38.72 -69.62 50.13
N ILE A 148 -38.92 -68.53 50.86
CA ILE A 148 -40.17 -68.19 51.57
C ILE A 148 -41.01 -67.12 50.81
N ILE A 149 -40.73 -66.91 49.51
CA ILE A 149 -41.36 -65.83 48.74
C ILE A 149 -42.72 -66.17 48.13
N SER A 150 -43.69 -65.29 48.37
CA SER A 150 -44.99 -65.29 47.68
C SER A 150 -44.85 -65.07 46.17
N LYS A 151 -45.52 -65.91 45.36
CA LYS A 151 -45.56 -65.83 43.89
C LYS A 151 -45.88 -64.41 43.38
N ASN A 152 -46.70 -63.64 44.09
CA ASN A 152 -47.08 -62.29 43.69
C ASN A 152 -45.91 -61.29 43.76
N LYS A 153 -44.93 -61.48 44.66
CA LYS A 153 -43.69 -60.68 44.65
C LYS A 153 -42.83 -61.02 43.43
N MET A 154 -42.72 -62.32 43.12
CA MET A 154 -41.95 -62.84 41.99
C MET A 154 -42.49 -62.34 40.64
N THR A 155 -43.81 -62.37 40.43
CA THR A 155 -44.43 -61.83 39.21
C THR A 155 -44.20 -60.33 39.07
N ASN A 156 -44.36 -59.56 40.16
CA ASN A 156 -44.21 -58.12 40.13
C ASN A 156 -42.75 -57.69 39.86
N ALA A 157 -41.77 -58.42 40.39
CA ALA A 157 -40.35 -58.21 40.08
C ALA A 157 -40.03 -58.51 38.60
N LYS A 158 -40.53 -59.64 38.07
CA LYS A 158 -40.38 -60.00 36.65
C LYS A 158 -41.05 -59.01 35.70
N GLU A 159 -42.19 -58.45 36.09
CA GLU A 159 -42.87 -57.40 35.32
C GLU A 159 -42.09 -56.07 35.33
N LYS A 160 -41.53 -55.67 36.48
CA LYS A 160 -40.61 -54.52 36.57
C LYS A 160 -39.38 -54.71 35.67
N GLN A 161 -38.73 -55.88 35.74
CA GLN A 161 -37.58 -56.22 34.90
C GLN A 161 -37.93 -56.10 33.41
N LYS A 162 -39.07 -56.68 32.98
CA LYS A 162 -39.55 -56.53 31.60
C LYS A 162 -39.78 -55.05 31.23
N LYS A 163 -40.49 -54.27 32.05
CA LYS A 163 -40.76 -52.85 31.79
C LYS A 163 -39.47 -52.01 31.66
N ARG A 164 -38.44 -52.31 32.46
CA ARG A 164 -37.11 -51.66 32.34
C ARG A 164 -36.41 -52.05 31.03
N LYS A 165 -36.41 -53.34 30.69
CA LYS A 165 -35.82 -53.85 29.43
C LYS A 165 -36.51 -53.29 28.19
N ASP A 166 -37.84 -53.22 28.19
CA ASP A 166 -38.63 -52.66 27.09
C ASP A 166 -38.33 -51.16 26.91
N LYS A 167 -38.21 -50.39 28.01
CA LYS A 167 -37.85 -48.96 27.97
C LYS A 167 -36.41 -48.71 27.50
N LEU A 168 -35.44 -49.53 27.94
CA LEU A 168 -34.07 -49.47 27.43
C LEU A 168 -34.01 -49.78 25.93
N GLY A 169 -34.81 -50.74 25.46
CA GLY A 169 -34.95 -51.06 24.04
C GLY A 169 -35.59 -49.93 23.23
N GLU A 170 -36.51 -49.16 23.81
CA GLU A 170 -37.07 -47.95 23.20
C GLU A 170 -36.02 -46.85 23.04
N ILE A 171 -35.28 -46.51 24.11
CA ILE A 171 -34.22 -45.49 24.07
C ILE A 171 -33.16 -45.85 23.02
N LYS A 172 -32.72 -47.12 22.97
CA LYS A 172 -31.74 -47.58 21.96
C LYS A 172 -32.24 -47.44 20.51
N ARG A 173 -33.55 -47.56 20.25
CA ARG A 173 -34.12 -47.28 18.91
C ARG A 173 -34.23 -45.78 18.62
N GLU A 174 -34.58 -44.97 19.61
CA GLU A 174 -34.64 -43.51 19.46
C GLU A 174 -33.24 -42.92 19.20
N ILE A 175 -32.18 -43.46 19.82
CA ILE A 175 -30.78 -43.11 19.52
C ILE A 175 -30.48 -43.40 18.05
N VAL A 176 -30.65 -44.65 17.58
CA VAL A 176 -30.32 -45.03 16.20
C VAL A 176 -31.07 -44.15 15.18
N ARG A 177 -32.37 -43.90 15.38
CA ARG A 177 -33.13 -42.99 14.48
C ARG A 177 -32.60 -41.56 14.54
N THR A 178 -32.18 -41.07 15.71
CA THR A 178 -31.60 -39.72 15.85
C THR A 178 -30.19 -39.64 15.25
N GLU A 179 -29.42 -40.72 15.25
CA GLU A 179 -28.12 -40.80 14.57
C GLU A 179 -28.30 -40.84 13.03
N GLU A 180 -29.34 -41.52 12.53
CA GLU A 180 -29.76 -41.45 11.11
C GLU A 180 -30.23 -40.03 10.71
N GLU A 181 -31.08 -39.39 11.54
CA GLU A 181 -31.51 -37.99 11.38
C GLU A 181 -30.30 -37.03 11.36
N TYR A 182 -29.35 -37.20 12.30
CA TYR A 182 -28.13 -36.39 12.40
C TYR A 182 -27.23 -36.54 11.18
N ASN A 183 -27.01 -37.76 10.69
CA ASN A 183 -26.16 -37.99 9.52
C ASN A 183 -26.74 -37.37 8.24
N GLN A 184 -28.07 -37.32 8.10
CA GLN A 184 -28.73 -36.64 6.98
C GLN A 184 -28.59 -35.12 7.07
N GLU A 185 -28.88 -34.52 8.23
CA GLU A 185 -28.72 -33.06 8.41
C GLU A 185 -27.24 -32.63 8.39
N GLN A 186 -26.29 -33.51 8.70
CA GLN A 186 -24.85 -33.22 8.59
C GLN A 186 -24.43 -32.95 7.14
N GLU A 187 -24.95 -33.70 6.17
CA GLU A 187 -24.64 -33.48 4.75
C GLU A 187 -25.34 -32.21 4.22
N ILE A 188 -26.58 -31.97 4.65
CA ILE A 188 -27.29 -30.72 4.37
C ILE A 188 -26.53 -29.51 4.96
N TYR A 189 -26.01 -29.62 6.18
CA TYR A 189 -25.15 -28.62 6.82
C TYR A 189 -23.88 -28.39 5.99
N ARG A 190 -23.17 -29.45 5.55
CA ARG A 190 -21.96 -29.32 4.72
C ARG A 190 -22.24 -28.52 3.44
N VAL A 191 -23.30 -28.85 2.69
CA VAL A 191 -23.66 -28.13 1.46
C VAL A 191 -23.96 -26.64 1.75
N ARG A 192 -24.72 -26.34 2.81
CA ARG A 192 -25.00 -24.95 3.24
C ARG A 192 -23.73 -24.22 3.66
N ALA A 193 -22.90 -24.83 4.50
CA ALA A 193 -21.68 -24.24 5.06
C ALA A 193 -20.62 -24.00 3.98
N THR A 194 -20.40 -24.94 3.05
CA THR A 194 -19.50 -24.77 1.91
C THR A 194 -19.94 -23.62 1.01
N LYS A 195 -21.25 -23.42 0.78
CA LYS A 195 -21.73 -22.25 0.03
C LYS A 195 -21.41 -20.93 0.76
N ILE A 196 -21.67 -20.84 2.06
CA ILE A 196 -21.38 -19.63 2.85
C ILE A 196 -19.85 -19.37 2.88
N TYR A 197 -19.04 -20.43 2.98
CA TYR A 197 -17.58 -20.35 2.89
C TYR A 197 -17.11 -19.86 1.51
N GLU A 198 -17.67 -20.37 0.42
CA GLU A 198 -17.34 -19.94 -0.96
C GLU A 198 -17.56 -18.43 -1.14
N GLU A 199 -18.72 -17.95 -0.69
CA GLU A 199 -19.06 -16.52 -0.71
C GLU A 199 -18.15 -15.66 0.21
N CYS A 200 -17.48 -16.25 1.21
CA CYS A 200 -16.45 -15.58 2.00
C CYS A 200 -15.09 -15.63 1.29
N ARG A 201 -14.74 -16.77 0.66
CA ARG A 201 -13.46 -16.99 -0.02
C ARG A 201 -13.28 -16.05 -1.21
N ILE A 202 -14.34 -15.83 -2.00
CA ILE A 202 -14.32 -14.90 -3.14
C ILE A 202 -14.03 -13.47 -2.67
N LEU A 203 -14.73 -12.99 -1.63
CA LEU A 203 -14.55 -11.63 -1.10
C LEU A 203 -13.17 -11.41 -0.44
N GLU A 204 -12.59 -12.46 0.15
CA GLU A 204 -11.23 -12.40 0.71
C GLU A 204 -10.16 -12.48 -0.40
N GLN A 205 -10.40 -13.25 -1.46
CA GLN A 205 -9.55 -13.30 -2.65
C GLN A 205 -9.46 -11.93 -3.32
N GLU A 206 -10.60 -11.30 -3.62
CA GLU A 206 -10.69 -9.92 -4.15
C GLU A 206 -9.89 -8.93 -3.28
N ARG A 207 -9.95 -9.06 -1.94
CA ARG A 207 -9.25 -8.19 -0.99
C ARG A 207 -7.74 -8.41 -1.01
N LEU A 208 -7.29 -9.66 -1.11
CA LEU A 208 -5.88 -10.02 -1.15
C LEU A 208 -5.24 -9.62 -2.49
N ASP A 209 -5.94 -9.81 -3.60
CA ASP A 209 -5.48 -9.43 -4.94
C ASP A 209 -5.35 -7.89 -5.06
N LEU A 210 -6.35 -7.14 -4.57
CA LEU A 210 -6.30 -5.67 -4.49
C LEU A 210 -5.08 -5.18 -3.68
N ILE A 211 -4.77 -5.82 -2.56
CA ILE A 211 -3.60 -5.50 -1.73
C ILE A 211 -2.30 -5.85 -2.48
N GLY A 212 -2.24 -7.00 -3.16
CA GLY A 212 -1.10 -7.41 -3.97
C GLY A 212 -0.80 -6.41 -5.09
N GLU A 213 -1.81 -6.06 -5.89
CA GLU A 213 -1.70 -5.05 -6.93
C GLU A 213 -1.25 -3.68 -6.38
N THR A 214 -1.79 -3.26 -5.24
CA THR A 214 -1.45 -1.97 -4.63
C THR A 214 -0.02 -1.94 -4.12
N LEU A 215 0.45 -3.04 -3.50
CA LEU A 215 1.84 -3.18 -3.05
C LEU A 215 2.83 -3.21 -4.21
N ILE A 216 2.48 -3.85 -5.34
CA ILE A 216 3.29 -3.85 -6.57
C ILE A 216 3.42 -2.41 -7.08
N LYS A 217 2.30 -1.73 -7.37
CA LYS A 217 2.28 -0.34 -7.89
C LYS A 217 3.00 0.64 -6.97
N PHE A 218 2.84 0.49 -5.65
CA PHE A 218 3.58 1.29 -4.67
C PHE A 218 5.09 1.02 -4.73
N SER A 219 5.50 -0.25 -4.79
CA SER A 219 6.92 -0.63 -4.82
C SER A 219 7.62 -0.22 -6.11
N GLU A 220 6.94 -0.36 -7.26
CA GLU A 220 7.42 0.09 -8.57
C GLU A 220 7.75 1.59 -8.56
N ILE A 221 6.94 2.42 -7.90
CA ILE A 221 7.15 3.87 -7.80
C ILE A 221 8.14 4.23 -6.68
N ALA A 222 8.03 3.63 -5.50
CA ALA A 222 8.88 3.91 -4.34
C ALA A 222 10.35 3.50 -4.55
N PHE A 223 10.61 2.52 -5.42
CA PHE A 223 11.94 1.95 -5.68
C PHE A 223 12.27 1.88 -7.18
N SER A 224 11.68 2.75 -8.01
CA SER A 224 11.85 2.75 -9.47
C SER A 224 13.30 2.90 -9.92
N SER A 225 13.70 2.12 -10.92
CA SER A 225 14.95 2.34 -11.66
C SER A 225 14.93 3.59 -12.54
N GLU A 226 13.74 4.01 -12.99
CA GLU A 226 13.53 5.23 -13.79
C GLU A 226 13.88 6.47 -12.95
N TYR A 227 13.41 6.52 -11.70
CA TYR A 227 13.79 7.56 -10.73
C TYR A 227 15.32 7.62 -10.52
N LEU A 228 16.00 6.47 -10.48
CA LEU A 228 17.47 6.44 -10.36
C LEU A 228 18.15 6.99 -11.63
N THR A 229 17.65 6.64 -12.82
CA THR A 229 18.16 7.18 -14.10
C THR A 229 17.96 8.69 -14.19
N GLU A 230 16.77 9.22 -13.88
CA GLU A 230 16.52 10.66 -13.82
C GLU A 230 17.42 11.37 -12.78
N GLN A 231 17.66 10.73 -11.63
CA GLN A 231 18.56 11.26 -10.60
C GLN A 231 20.02 11.33 -11.10
N ASP A 232 20.49 10.33 -11.83
CA ASP A 232 21.83 10.31 -12.42
C ASP A 232 21.98 11.34 -13.57
N GLU A 233 20.97 11.52 -14.42
CA GLU A 233 20.94 12.60 -15.44
C GLU A 233 21.05 14.00 -14.80
N ILE A 234 20.41 14.22 -13.66
CA ILE A 234 20.51 15.46 -12.89
C ILE A 234 21.94 15.70 -12.37
N TYR A 235 22.69 14.64 -12.05
CA TYR A 235 24.10 14.74 -11.64
C TYR A 235 25.06 14.92 -12.83
N GLU A 236 24.87 14.19 -13.93
CA GLU A 236 25.74 14.33 -15.12
C GLU A 236 25.59 15.70 -15.79
N ASP A 237 24.38 16.24 -15.90
CA ASP A 237 24.18 17.63 -16.35
C ASP A 237 24.85 18.65 -15.40
N LEU A 238 24.80 18.44 -14.07
CA LEU A 238 25.55 19.28 -13.14
C LEU A 238 27.06 19.17 -13.39
N MET A 239 27.61 17.96 -13.51
CA MET A 239 29.04 17.74 -13.71
C MET A 239 29.52 18.33 -15.04
N SER A 240 28.78 18.11 -16.12
CA SER A 240 28.99 18.74 -17.42
C SER A 240 29.00 20.27 -17.33
N LYS A 241 28.01 20.88 -16.65
CA LYS A 241 27.96 22.34 -16.43
C LYS A 241 29.15 22.85 -15.59
N LEU A 242 29.55 22.13 -14.55
CA LEU A 242 30.68 22.50 -13.70
C LEU A 242 32.03 22.43 -14.45
N GLN A 243 32.20 21.44 -15.32
CA GLN A 243 33.39 21.28 -16.16
C GLN A 243 33.45 22.31 -17.29
N THR A 244 32.34 22.50 -18.03
CA THR A 244 32.30 23.35 -19.24
C THR A 244 32.21 24.84 -18.95
N GLN A 245 31.47 25.26 -17.91
CA GLN A 245 31.24 26.68 -17.65
C GLN A 245 32.37 27.34 -16.85
N ARG A 246 32.97 26.63 -15.88
CA ARG A 246 34.00 27.18 -14.97
C ARG A 246 35.31 27.45 -15.72
N ASN A 247 35.63 28.72 -15.97
CA ASN A 247 36.83 29.10 -16.68
C ASN A 247 37.59 30.21 -15.95
N SER A 248 38.64 29.82 -15.21
CA SER A 248 39.44 30.73 -14.39
C SER A 248 40.09 31.87 -15.19
N LEU A 249 40.42 31.66 -16.47
CA LEU A 249 40.99 32.72 -17.32
C LEU A 249 39.92 33.76 -17.71
N LYS A 250 38.70 33.33 -18.05
CA LYS A 250 37.56 34.25 -18.28
C LYS A 250 37.20 35.03 -17.01
N ASP A 251 37.38 34.42 -15.84
CA ASP A 251 37.16 35.08 -14.55
C ASP A 251 38.26 36.10 -14.26
N LEU A 252 39.54 35.72 -14.33
CA LEU A 252 40.68 36.62 -14.10
C LEU A 252 40.70 37.79 -15.09
N ASN A 253 40.41 37.56 -16.37
CA ASN A 253 40.31 38.63 -17.37
C ASN A 253 39.16 39.60 -17.07
N PHE A 254 37.99 39.09 -16.66
CA PHE A 254 36.87 39.91 -16.22
C PHE A 254 37.22 40.75 -14.98
N TRP A 255 37.95 40.18 -14.02
CA TRP A 255 38.44 40.90 -12.85
C TRP A 255 39.43 42.00 -13.23
N ALA A 256 40.45 41.68 -14.01
CA ALA A 256 41.48 42.62 -14.46
C ALA A 256 40.91 43.77 -15.32
N GLN A 257 39.86 43.50 -16.11
CA GLN A 257 39.09 44.53 -16.81
C GLN A 257 38.25 45.39 -15.84
N THR A 258 37.54 44.76 -14.90
CA THR A 258 36.66 45.45 -13.92
C THR A 258 37.44 46.40 -13.01
N TYR A 259 38.65 46.03 -12.61
CA TYR A 259 39.53 46.83 -11.74
C TYR A 259 40.59 47.64 -12.50
N GLY A 260 40.48 47.75 -13.84
CA GLY A 260 41.31 48.66 -14.64
C GLY A 260 42.79 48.30 -14.78
N VAL A 261 43.17 47.05 -14.50
CA VAL A 261 44.54 46.54 -14.68
C VAL A 261 44.94 46.60 -16.16
N TYR A 262 44.01 46.25 -17.04
CA TYR A 262 44.12 46.53 -18.48
C TYR A 262 43.60 47.95 -18.75
N GLY A 263 44.34 48.94 -18.25
CA GLY A 263 43.99 50.35 -18.40
C GLY A 263 43.97 50.80 -19.86
N SER A 264 42.96 51.57 -20.24
CA SER A 264 42.93 52.25 -21.55
C SER A 264 44.06 53.26 -21.62
N THR A 265 45.16 52.93 -22.31
CA THR A 265 46.24 53.86 -22.64
C THR A 265 45.84 54.79 -23.78
N THR A 266 44.66 55.41 -23.68
CA THR A 266 44.27 56.63 -24.39
C THR A 266 45.15 57.76 -23.85
N SER A 267 46.37 57.83 -24.37
CA SER A 267 47.38 58.83 -24.01
C SER A 267 46.81 60.23 -24.21
N LEU A 268 46.93 61.08 -23.19
CA LEU A 268 46.35 62.42 -23.16
C LEU A 268 47.20 63.44 -23.97
N SER A 269 47.66 63.04 -25.15
CA SER A 269 48.75 63.67 -25.90
C SER A 269 48.39 64.04 -27.35
N SER A 270 47.12 64.30 -27.64
CA SER A 270 46.68 64.75 -28.97
C SER A 270 45.35 65.51 -28.97
N GLN A 271 45.32 66.74 -28.42
CA GLN A 271 44.52 67.87 -28.93
C GLN A 271 44.86 69.18 -28.20
N ILE A 272 45.81 69.92 -28.76
CA ILE A 272 45.97 71.37 -28.56
C ILE A 272 45.61 72.02 -29.90
N SER A 273 44.96 73.19 -29.87
CA SER A 273 44.25 73.84 -30.99
C SER A 273 42.87 73.20 -31.26
N HIS A 274 41.76 73.94 -31.39
CA HIS A 274 41.60 75.40 -31.58
C HIS A 274 40.45 75.99 -30.71
N ASN A 275 40.50 77.30 -30.44
CA ASN A 275 39.51 78.03 -29.62
C ASN A 275 38.13 78.22 -30.31
N GLY A 276 37.06 78.32 -29.49
CA GLY A 276 35.72 78.74 -29.95
C GLY A 276 34.65 78.81 -28.83
N SER A 277 34.59 79.95 -28.10
CA SER A 277 33.59 80.43 -27.11
C SER A 277 32.37 79.54 -26.78
N ILE A 278 32.20 79.02 -25.54
CA ILE A 278 31.77 79.71 -24.29
C ILE A 278 30.28 80.15 -24.28
N SER A 279 29.44 79.37 -23.60
CA SER A 279 28.33 79.75 -22.68
C SER A 279 27.70 78.45 -22.12
N SER A 280 27.91 78.00 -20.88
CA SER A 280 27.16 78.35 -19.64
C SER A 280 25.62 78.36 -19.82
N GLU A 281 24.80 77.66 -19.03
CA GLU A 281 24.99 77.12 -17.66
C GLU A 281 24.41 75.71 -17.34
N THR A 282 24.94 75.12 -16.27
CA THR A 282 24.33 74.27 -15.21
C THR A 282 22.80 74.36 -15.02
N THR A 283 22.01 73.36 -14.57
CA THR A 283 22.23 71.98 -14.01
C THR A 283 21.07 71.05 -14.50
N THR A 284 20.55 69.91 -13.95
CA THR A 284 20.57 69.20 -12.63
C THR A 284 20.27 67.69 -12.82
N ARG A 285 20.47 66.85 -11.78
CA ARG A 285 20.11 65.40 -11.76
C ARG A 285 18.59 65.14 -11.54
N LYS A 286 17.97 64.19 -12.25
CA LYS A 286 17.39 62.91 -11.71
C LYS A 286 16.54 62.14 -12.75
N ALA A 287 16.38 60.83 -12.52
CA ALA A 287 15.68 59.90 -13.40
C ALA A 287 14.17 59.74 -13.09
N LYS A 288 13.37 59.35 -14.09
CA LYS A 288 12.47 58.19 -13.94
C LYS A 288 11.95 57.56 -15.25
N LYS A 289 11.67 56.27 -15.11
CA LYS A 289 11.20 55.24 -16.04
C LYS A 289 9.73 55.42 -16.48
N SER A 290 9.45 55.31 -17.79
CA SER A 290 8.17 54.85 -18.41
C SER A 290 8.47 54.51 -19.89
N HIS A 291 8.13 53.38 -20.55
CA HIS A 291 7.15 52.30 -20.40
C HIS A 291 5.82 52.48 -21.19
N LYS A 292 5.83 52.00 -22.44
CA LYS A 292 4.70 51.48 -23.26
C LYS A 292 5.35 50.65 -24.41
N SER A 293 4.95 49.40 -24.74
CA SER A 293 3.81 48.98 -25.60
C SER A 293 3.80 49.75 -26.95
N GLU A 294 3.78 49.12 -28.14
CA GLU A 294 3.59 47.71 -28.56
C GLU A 294 4.36 47.44 -29.91
N MET A 295 4.21 46.40 -30.77
CA MET A 295 3.17 45.38 -31.03
C MET A 295 3.70 44.11 -31.77
N THR A 296 2.78 43.21 -32.15
CA THR A 296 2.80 42.00 -33.04
C THR A 296 3.76 41.86 -34.23
N ASN A 297 4.32 40.65 -34.44
CA ASN A 297 4.01 39.68 -35.54
C ASN A 297 5.11 38.57 -35.66
N THR A 298 5.00 37.45 -36.40
CA THR A 298 3.93 36.44 -36.68
C THR A 298 4.54 35.37 -37.62
N THR A 299 4.44 34.07 -37.26
CA THR A 299 4.56 32.86 -38.13
C THR A 299 5.79 32.62 -39.03
N THR A 300 6.37 31.40 -38.96
CA THR A 300 6.66 30.48 -40.10
C THR A 300 6.91 29.06 -39.55
N ILE A 301 6.62 28.01 -40.33
CA ILE A 301 6.70 26.58 -39.94
C ILE A 301 7.54 25.83 -40.98
N GLU A 302 8.49 25.01 -40.53
CA GLU A 302 9.21 23.97 -41.29
C GLU A 302 9.84 22.98 -40.27
N GLY A 303 10.04 21.68 -40.56
CA GLY A 303 9.65 20.96 -41.78
C GLY A 303 10.49 19.72 -42.13
N SER A 304 10.80 18.81 -41.19
CA SER A 304 11.52 17.53 -41.41
C SER A 304 11.34 16.66 -40.15
N VAL A 305 11.00 15.36 -40.15
CA VAL A 305 10.91 14.29 -41.17
C VAL A 305 12.26 13.80 -41.72
N ILE A 306 12.75 12.70 -41.12
CA ILE A 306 13.56 11.62 -41.70
C ILE A 306 13.02 10.32 -41.08
N GLU A 307 12.96 9.24 -41.85
CA GLU A 307 12.41 7.92 -41.48
C GLU A 307 13.54 6.86 -41.41
N ASP A 308 13.15 5.62 -41.03
CA ASP A 308 13.93 4.37 -41.13
C ASP A 308 15.18 4.20 -40.23
N GLU A 309 15.66 2.99 -39.88
CA GLU A 309 15.31 1.62 -40.32
C GLU A 309 14.91 0.67 -39.16
N GLU A 310 14.22 -0.43 -39.48
CA GLU A 310 14.10 -1.62 -38.61
C GLU A 310 15.38 -2.48 -38.68
N GLU A 311 15.72 -3.20 -37.61
CA GLU A 311 16.13 -4.62 -37.80
C GLU A 311 15.70 -5.52 -36.63
N GLN A 312 15.32 -6.75 -36.95
CA GLN A 312 14.82 -7.76 -36.01
C GLN A 312 15.87 -8.86 -35.78
N SER A 313 15.90 -9.47 -34.60
CA SER A 313 16.47 -10.81 -34.41
C SER A 313 15.87 -11.54 -33.21
N GLN A 314 15.54 -12.81 -33.40
CA GLN A 314 14.94 -13.72 -32.40
C GLN A 314 15.88 -14.87 -32.04
N ALA A 315 15.45 -15.66 -31.04
CA ALA A 315 15.93 -17.00 -30.70
C ALA A 315 17.30 -17.07 -29.98
N HIS A 316 17.62 -18.12 -29.20
CA HIS A 316 16.97 -19.44 -29.05
C HIS A 316 16.75 -19.87 -27.58
N SER A 317 15.71 -20.68 -27.35
CA SER A 317 15.59 -21.58 -26.19
C SER A 317 16.56 -22.76 -26.28
N THR A 318 16.94 -23.37 -25.14
CA THR A 318 16.82 -24.83 -24.90
C THR A 318 17.25 -25.28 -23.48
N THR A 319 16.40 -26.09 -22.81
CA THR A 319 16.69 -27.35 -22.05
C THR A 319 17.68 -27.27 -20.83
N THR A 320 17.50 -27.92 -19.67
CA THR A 320 17.10 -29.34 -19.41
C THR A 320 16.57 -29.60 -17.98
N ASN A 321 15.88 -30.73 -17.80
CA ASN A 321 15.26 -31.30 -16.59
C ASN A 321 16.19 -31.66 -15.40
N ALA A 322 15.61 -31.69 -14.18
CA ALA A 322 15.75 -32.75 -13.16
C ALA A 322 14.53 -32.68 -12.19
N MET A 323 13.69 -33.72 -12.05
CA MET A 323 13.74 -34.78 -11.01
C MET A 323 13.96 -34.25 -9.57
N ALA A 324 13.01 -34.26 -8.61
CA ALA A 324 12.07 -35.28 -8.11
C ALA A 324 12.60 -36.13 -6.92
N LEU A 325 12.01 -35.92 -5.73
CA LEU A 325 11.85 -36.83 -4.56
C LEU A 325 10.85 -36.11 -3.61
N ASN A 326 9.67 -36.58 -3.22
CA ASN A 326 9.17 -37.85 -2.65
C ASN A 326 9.34 -37.98 -1.11
N GLN A 327 8.21 -37.83 -0.40
CA GLN A 327 7.81 -38.47 0.88
C GLN A 327 8.70 -38.38 2.13
N VAL A 328 8.16 -37.72 3.17
CA VAL A 328 7.62 -38.39 4.38
C VAL A 328 6.22 -37.85 4.62
#